data_AF-A0A0Q8VBM2-F1
#
_entry.id   AF-A0A0Q8VBM2-F1
#
_cell.length_a   1.000
_cell.length_b   1.000
_cell.length_c   1.000
_cell.angle_alpha   90.00
_cell.angle_beta   90.00
_cell.angle_gamma   90.00
#
_symmetry.space_group_name_H-M   'P 1'
#
loop_
_entity.id
_entity.type
_entity.pdbx_description
1 polymer ?
#
loop_
_entity_poly.entity_id
_entity_poly.type
_entity_poly.pdbx_seq_one_letter_code
_entity_poly.pdbx_strand_id
1 'polypeptide(L)'
;MVARLEARVGIGDAARQHWYDAQAAIRPREGRPHAVRRSILANALSLIHFDDDADVRDLQRLDQEIGSNQTASLQDEVLAAIDPVPGRPLVTQLVRTLGERAWGKPSRTPGSLTHDDPDLRELCAGAALRLLMVDDGEDDRPLPTLTTEEALLEVFRGGDAGLWRRMVAAALSEPWAGRTEHHLSLLDPDERPGEFQGIQALAGMARRIAEEDERRAVADHIRATIAGTGLTQREFASLVGTSPSRLSTYVTGSVTPSAAMLLRINRMAKRARSSAHGVPDGPA
;
A
#
# COMPACT_ATOMS: atom_id res chain seq x y z
N MET A 1 -23.80 -8.75 4.31
CA MET A 1 -22.83 -8.31 5.32
C MET A 1 -23.47 -7.82 6.61
N VAL A 2 -24.05 -6.61 6.66
CA VAL A 2 -24.58 -5.99 7.90
C VAL A 2 -25.55 -6.90 8.66
N ALA A 3 -26.59 -7.40 7.98
CA ALA A 3 -27.55 -8.34 8.60
C ALA A 3 -26.90 -9.64 9.10
N ARG A 4 -25.82 -10.11 8.43
CA ARG A 4 -25.07 -11.29 8.85
C ARG A 4 -24.27 -11.01 10.13
N LEU A 5 -23.65 -9.84 10.24
CA LEU A 5 -23.01 -9.41 11.48
C LEU A 5 -24.05 -9.28 12.61
N GLU A 6 -25.16 -8.59 12.36
CA GLU A 6 -26.24 -8.38 13.34
C GLU A 6 -26.81 -9.70 13.89
N ALA A 7 -26.94 -10.73 13.03
CA ALA A 7 -27.33 -12.06 13.46
C ALA A 7 -26.28 -12.77 14.34
N ARG A 8 -24.98 -12.48 14.13
CA ARG A 8 -23.87 -13.12 14.86
C ARG A 8 -23.51 -12.40 16.16
N VAL A 9 -23.63 -11.08 16.24
CA VAL A 9 -23.32 -10.31 17.47
C VAL A 9 -24.31 -10.59 18.61
N GLY A 10 -25.45 -11.23 18.33
CA GLY A 10 -26.32 -11.78 19.38
C GLY A 10 -25.68 -12.91 20.21
N ILE A 11 -24.53 -13.44 19.77
CA ILE A 11 -23.87 -14.62 20.34
C ILE A 11 -22.63 -14.25 21.19
N GLY A 12 -22.10 -13.01 21.10
CA GLY A 12 -20.86 -12.63 21.80
C GLY A 12 -20.80 -11.17 22.28
N ASP A 13 -20.32 -10.97 23.50
CA ASP A 13 -20.42 -9.69 24.23
C ASP A 13 -19.55 -8.56 23.62
N ALA A 14 -18.29 -8.85 23.25
CA ALA A 14 -17.37 -7.83 22.75
C ALA A 14 -17.72 -7.33 21.33
N ALA A 15 -18.06 -8.24 20.42
CA ALA A 15 -18.45 -7.89 19.05
C ALA A 15 -19.71 -7.02 19.03
N ARG A 16 -20.66 -7.33 19.92
CA ARG A 16 -21.89 -6.57 20.12
C ARG A 16 -21.58 -5.15 20.61
N GLN A 17 -20.75 -5.02 21.63
CA GLN A 17 -20.37 -3.72 22.19
C GLN A 17 -19.71 -2.83 21.13
N HIS A 18 -18.66 -3.35 20.45
CA HIS A 18 -17.98 -2.61 19.39
C HIS A 18 -18.93 -2.19 18.26
N TRP A 19 -19.87 -3.05 17.86
CA TRP A 19 -20.84 -2.73 16.81
C TRP A 19 -21.73 -1.55 17.18
N TYR A 20 -22.29 -1.56 18.40
CA TYR A 20 -23.18 -0.47 18.84
C TYR A 20 -22.43 0.82 19.12
N ASP A 21 -21.25 0.74 19.73
CA ASP A 21 -20.42 1.93 19.99
C ASP A 21 -20.00 2.62 18.68
N ALA A 22 -19.61 1.83 17.67
CA ALA A 22 -19.18 2.40 16.41
C ALA A 22 -20.36 2.97 15.61
N GLN A 23 -21.54 2.34 15.66
CA GLN A 23 -22.73 2.95 15.09
C GLN A 23 -23.08 4.29 15.73
N ALA A 24 -22.92 4.42 17.06
CA ALA A 24 -23.15 5.69 17.75
C ALA A 24 -22.11 6.75 17.38
N ALA A 25 -20.85 6.34 17.14
CA ALA A 25 -19.75 7.23 16.80
C ALA A 25 -19.69 7.62 15.31
N ILE A 26 -20.18 6.78 14.40
CA ILE A 26 -20.27 7.06 12.95
C ILE A 26 -21.41 8.06 12.71
N ARG A 27 -21.12 9.35 12.94
CA ARG A 27 -22.00 10.45 12.51
C ARG A 27 -22.00 10.54 10.98
N PRO A 28 -23.08 11.03 10.34
CA PRO A 28 -23.03 11.43 8.94
C PRO A 28 -21.97 12.54 8.80
N ARG A 29 -20.79 12.20 8.29
CA ARG A 29 -19.78 13.16 7.85
C ARG A 29 -20.01 13.41 6.36
N GLU A 30 -19.87 14.66 5.92
CA GLU A 30 -20.05 15.04 4.51
C GLU A 30 -19.13 14.19 3.61
N GLY A 31 -19.71 13.64 2.53
CA GLY A 31 -18.95 13.03 1.43
C GLY A 31 -19.21 11.56 1.10
N ARG A 32 -19.66 10.71 2.04
CA ARG A 32 -19.96 9.28 1.75
C ARG A 32 -21.27 8.79 2.38
N PRO A 33 -22.04 7.90 1.69
CA PRO A 33 -23.27 7.37 2.24
C PRO A 33 -23.03 6.60 3.54
N HIS A 34 -23.82 6.89 4.57
CA HIS A 34 -23.80 6.21 5.87
C HIS A 34 -23.85 4.67 5.73
N ALA A 35 -24.56 4.16 4.71
CA ALA A 35 -24.64 2.73 4.40
C ALA A 35 -23.28 2.10 4.07
N VAL A 36 -22.40 2.79 3.33
CA VAL A 36 -21.06 2.28 2.97
C VAL A 36 -20.20 2.15 4.21
N ARG A 37 -20.18 3.18 5.07
CA ARG A 37 -19.39 3.15 6.32
C ARG A 37 -19.87 2.05 7.28
N ARG A 38 -21.19 1.83 7.37
CA ARG A 38 -21.76 0.68 8.11
C ARG A 38 -21.35 -0.66 7.53
N SER A 39 -21.31 -0.78 6.21
CA SER A 39 -20.83 -1.99 5.53
C SER A 39 -19.35 -2.24 5.82
N ILE A 40 -18.50 -1.21 5.73
CA ILE A 40 -17.07 -1.31 6.04
C ILE A 40 -16.83 -1.71 7.51
N LEU A 41 -17.50 -1.03 8.44
CA LEU A 41 -17.45 -1.39 9.86
C LEU A 41 -17.88 -2.83 10.08
N ALA A 42 -19.00 -3.23 9.44
CA ALA A 42 -19.51 -4.58 9.59
C ALA A 42 -18.51 -5.62 9.10
N ASN A 43 -17.84 -5.37 7.96
CA ASN A 43 -16.77 -6.23 7.45
C ASN A 43 -15.61 -6.34 8.44
N ALA A 44 -15.10 -5.20 8.90
CA ALA A 44 -13.94 -5.14 9.80
C ALA A 44 -14.21 -5.91 11.09
N LEU A 45 -15.35 -5.65 11.75
CA LEU A 45 -15.74 -6.37 12.97
C LEU A 45 -16.01 -7.86 12.71
N SER A 46 -16.55 -8.21 11.54
CA SER A 46 -16.73 -9.59 11.12
C SER A 46 -15.40 -10.35 11.09
N LEU A 47 -14.39 -9.77 10.42
CA LEU A 47 -13.04 -10.32 10.33
C LEU A 47 -12.37 -10.41 11.71
N ILE A 48 -12.44 -9.34 12.51
CA ILE A 48 -11.86 -9.26 13.85
C ILE A 48 -12.43 -10.32 14.80
N HIS A 49 -13.75 -10.47 14.86
CA HIS A 49 -14.41 -11.26 15.90
C HIS A 49 -14.72 -12.68 15.51
N PHE A 50 -14.92 -12.94 14.22
CA PHE A 50 -15.41 -14.24 13.80
C PHE A 50 -14.59 -14.89 12.71
N ASP A 51 -13.95 -14.10 11.83
CA ASP A 51 -12.91 -14.64 10.95
C ASP A 51 -13.43 -15.83 10.10
N ASP A 52 -14.41 -15.60 9.21
CA ASP A 52 -14.95 -16.58 8.25
C ASP A 52 -14.55 -16.22 6.79
N ASP A 53 -14.45 -17.20 5.89
CA ASP A 53 -14.25 -16.93 4.44
C ASP A 53 -15.33 -16.05 3.85
N ALA A 54 -16.57 -16.14 4.34
CA ALA A 54 -17.64 -15.25 3.92
C ALA A 54 -17.30 -13.78 4.23
N ASP A 55 -16.51 -13.51 5.27
CA ASP A 55 -16.08 -12.16 5.64
C ASP A 55 -14.93 -11.66 4.73
N VAL A 56 -14.04 -12.55 4.29
CA VAL A 56 -13.01 -12.24 3.27
C VAL A 56 -13.65 -11.99 1.90
N ARG A 57 -14.66 -12.77 1.51
CA ARG A 57 -15.42 -12.51 0.27
C ARG A 57 -16.22 -11.21 0.34
N ASP A 58 -16.71 -10.84 1.52
CA ASP A 58 -17.31 -9.50 1.72
C ASP A 58 -16.26 -8.39 1.54
N LEU A 59 -15.03 -8.59 2.01
CA LEU A 59 -13.92 -7.66 1.77
C LEU A 59 -13.61 -7.53 0.27
N GLN A 60 -13.57 -8.64 -0.46
CA GLN A 60 -13.35 -8.64 -1.92
C GLN A 60 -14.41 -7.79 -2.65
N ARG A 61 -15.68 -7.93 -2.25
CA ARG A 61 -16.78 -7.15 -2.83
C ARG A 61 -16.63 -5.66 -2.55
N LEU A 62 -16.26 -5.30 -1.32
CA LEU A 62 -16.00 -3.90 -0.96
C LEU A 62 -14.84 -3.32 -1.80
N ASP A 63 -13.76 -4.07 -1.95
CA ASP A 63 -12.62 -3.67 -2.78
C ASP A 63 -13.02 -3.44 -4.25
N GLN A 64 -13.91 -4.26 -4.80
CA GLN A 64 -14.45 -4.08 -6.15
C GLN A 64 -15.38 -2.87 -6.26
N GLU A 65 -16.17 -2.59 -5.22
CA GLU A 65 -17.15 -1.50 -5.21
C GLU A 65 -16.52 -0.11 -5.03
N ILE A 66 -15.54 0.02 -4.13
CA ILE A 66 -15.00 1.33 -3.72
C ILE A 66 -13.48 1.45 -3.86
N GLY A 67 -12.78 0.37 -4.19
CA GLY A 67 -11.31 0.32 -4.34
C GLY A 67 -10.58 0.00 -3.04
N SER A 68 -9.57 -0.88 -3.11
CA SER A 68 -8.89 -1.43 -1.94
C SER A 68 -8.22 -0.41 -1.01
N ASN A 69 -7.62 0.66 -1.56
CA ASN A 69 -7.01 1.71 -0.74
C ASN A 69 -8.08 2.48 0.06
N GLN A 70 -9.24 2.71 -0.56
CA GLN A 70 -10.37 3.36 0.09
C GLN A 70 -10.98 2.45 1.15
N THR A 71 -11.08 1.14 0.88
CA THR A 71 -11.52 0.14 1.87
C THR A 71 -10.65 0.20 3.13
N ALA A 72 -9.33 0.08 2.98
CA ALA A 72 -8.40 0.11 4.12
C ALA A 72 -8.47 1.44 4.90
N SER A 73 -8.53 2.57 4.19
CA SER A 73 -8.66 3.89 4.82
C SER A 73 -9.96 4.03 5.62
N LEU A 74 -11.09 3.54 5.07
CA LEU A 74 -12.36 3.57 5.78
C LEU A 74 -12.40 2.57 6.94
N GLN A 75 -11.75 1.42 6.82
CA GLN A 75 -11.61 0.46 7.92
C GLN A 75 -10.84 1.07 9.09
N ASP A 76 -9.71 1.74 8.84
CA ASP A 76 -9.01 2.49 9.89
C ASP A 76 -9.92 3.57 10.51
N GLU A 77 -10.56 4.39 9.67
CA GLU A 77 -11.40 5.51 10.13
C GLU A 77 -12.57 5.04 11.03
N VAL A 78 -13.31 4.02 10.60
CA VAL A 78 -14.49 3.56 11.37
C VAL A 78 -14.10 2.82 12.64
N LEU A 79 -12.95 2.15 12.67
CA LEU A 79 -12.43 1.51 13.87
C LEU A 79 -11.85 2.54 14.85
N ALA A 80 -11.16 3.57 14.36
CA ALA A 80 -10.61 4.65 15.19
C ALA A 80 -11.68 5.33 16.07
N ALA A 81 -12.93 5.34 15.62
CA ALA A 81 -14.05 5.91 16.36
C ALA A 81 -14.38 5.18 17.67
N ILE A 82 -14.01 3.90 17.78
CA ILE A 82 -14.21 3.04 18.97
C ILE A 82 -12.90 2.49 19.55
N ASP A 83 -11.78 2.86 18.94
CA ASP A 83 -10.44 2.43 19.30
C ASP A 83 -9.50 3.64 19.41
N PRO A 84 -9.78 4.59 20.33
CA PRO A 84 -9.04 5.85 20.42
C PRO A 84 -7.68 5.70 21.11
N VAL A 85 -7.34 4.49 21.61
CA VAL A 85 -6.14 4.26 22.41
C VAL A 85 -4.90 4.21 21.50
N PRO A 86 -3.74 4.74 21.94
CA PRO A 86 -2.47 4.51 21.27
C PRO A 86 -2.24 3.02 20.99
N GLY A 87 -1.73 2.69 19.79
CA GLY A 87 -1.51 1.30 19.36
C GLY A 87 -2.68 0.68 18.57
N ARG A 88 -3.86 1.29 18.56
CA ARG A 88 -5.02 0.85 17.74
C ARG A 88 -5.31 -0.66 17.84
N PRO A 89 -5.63 -1.22 19.03
CA PRO A 89 -5.94 -2.63 19.24
C PRO A 89 -6.83 -3.32 18.18
N LEU A 90 -7.92 -2.69 17.72
CA LEU A 90 -8.83 -3.28 16.73
C LEU A 90 -8.20 -3.32 15.33
N VAL A 91 -7.46 -2.28 14.96
CA VAL A 91 -6.70 -2.27 13.69
C VAL A 91 -5.57 -3.30 13.76
N THR A 92 -4.89 -3.40 14.90
CA THR A 92 -3.86 -4.42 15.17
C THR A 92 -4.43 -5.83 15.00
N GLN A 93 -5.60 -6.09 15.59
CA GLN A 93 -6.27 -7.38 15.47
C GLN A 93 -6.71 -7.66 14.03
N LEU A 94 -7.25 -6.67 13.31
CA LEU A 94 -7.64 -6.81 11.91
C LEU A 94 -6.44 -7.16 11.02
N VAL A 95 -5.33 -6.43 11.16
CA VAL A 95 -4.08 -6.69 10.43
C VAL A 95 -3.57 -8.09 10.75
N ARG A 96 -3.61 -8.51 12.03
CA ARG A 96 -3.20 -9.85 12.44
C ARG A 96 -4.05 -10.93 11.81
N THR A 97 -5.38 -10.81 11.87
CA THR A 97 -6.28 -11.80 11.24
C THR A 97 -6.06 -11.90 9.74
N LEU A 98 -5.88 -10.78 9.05
CA LEU A 98 -5.60 -10.77 7.61
C LEU A 98 -4.21 -11.37 7.29
N GLY A 99 -3.19 -11.04 8.09
CA GLY A 99 -1.84 -11.60 7.94
C GLY A 99 -1.79 -13.11 8.21
N GLU A 100 -2.48 -13.58 9.24
CA GLU A 100 -2.63 -15.01 9.54
C GLU A 100 -3.29 -15.75 8.38
N ARG A 101 -4.36 -15.20 7.78
CA ARG A 101 -4.97 -15.78 6.58
C ARG A 101 -4.07 -15.75 5.35
N ALA A 102 -3.28 -14.69 5.18
CA ALA A 102 -2.43 -14.50 4.01
C ALA A 102 -1.23 -15.45 4.00
N TRP A 103 -0.55 -15.54 5.15
CA TRP A 103 0.79 -16.12 5.26
C TRP A 103 0.91 -17.12 6.42
N GLY A 104 0.00 -17.05 7.40
CA GLY A 104 0.09 -17.82 8.63
C GLY A 104 -0.83 -19.05 8.69
N LYS A 105 -1.44 -19.22 9.86
CA LYS A 105 -2.27 -20.38 10.23
C LYS A 105 -3.68 -20.28 9.62
N PRO A 106 -4.36 -21.42 9.41
CA PRO A 106 -5.75 -21.42 8.97
C PRO A 106 -6.65 -20.61 9.91
N SER A 107 -7.74 -20.08 9.36
CA SER A 107 -8.79 -19.33 10.06
C SER A 107 -9.23 -19.99 11.37
N ARG A 108 -9.68 -19.18 12.32
CA ARG A 108 -10.28 -19.64 13.58
C ARG A 108 -11.61 -20.36 13.39
N THR A 109 -12.25 -20.21 12.23
CA THR A 109 -13.53 -20.87 11.90
C THR A 109 -13.27 -22.22 11.22
N PRO A 110 -13.76 -23.34 11.79
CA PRO A 110 -13.66 -24.65 11.16
C PRO A 110 -14.28 -24.68 9.76
N GLY A 111 -13.58 -25.30 8.81
CA GLY A 111 -14.05 -25.41 7.42
C GLY A 111 -13.75 -24.21 6.53
N SER A 112 -13.01 -23.21 7.03
CA SER A 112 -12.47 -22.14 6.20
C SER A 112 -11.39 -22.67 5.25
N LEU A 113 -11.54 -22.34 3.96
CA LEU A 113 -10.70 -22.77 2.85
C LEU A 113 -9.83 -21.63 2.31
N THR A 114 -9.79 -20.46 2.97
CA THR A 114 -8.94 -19.34 2.50
C THR A 114 -7.48 -19.76 2.33
N HIS A 115 -6.96 -20.64 3.17
CA HIS A 115 -5.59 -21.14 3.05
C HIS A 115 -5.34 -21.97 1.77
N ASP A 116 -6.38 -22.60 1.23
CA ASP A 116 -6.35 -23.40 0.00
C ASP A 116 -6.61 -22.56 -1.26
N ASP A 117 -7.06 -21.30 -1.10
CA ASP A 117 -7.43 -20.41 -2.18
C ASP A 117 -6.40 -19.28 -2.34
N PRO A 118 -5.51 -19.36 -3.36
CA PRO A 118 -4.43 -18.38 -3.54
C PRO A 118 -4.94 -16.96 -3.74
N ASP A 119 -6.10 -16.77 -4.37
CA ASP A 119 -6.68 -15.45 -4.63
C ASP A 119 -7.16 -14.80 -3.33
N LEU A 120 -7.74 -15.59 -2.42
CA LEU A 120 -8.16 -15.10 -1.10
C LEU A 120 -6.95 -14.79 -0.20
N ARG A 121 -5.86 -15.56 -0.32
CA ARG A 121 -4.60 -15.25 0.40
C ARG A 121 -3.98 -13.96 -0.09
N GLU A 122 -3.92 -13.75 -1.41
CA GLU A 122 -3.40 -12.50 -1.98
C GLU A 122 -4.27 -11.29 -1.59
N LEU A 123 -5.60 -11.46 -1.57
CA LEU A 123 -6.51 -10.43 -1.09
C LEU A 123 -6.22 -10.06 0.37
N CYS A 124 -6.07 -11.04 1.26
CA CYS A 124 -5.76 -10.79 2.67
C CYS A 124 -4.38 -10.13 2.85
N ALA A 125 -3.37 -10.59 2.11
CA ALA A 125 -2.02 -10.01 2.08
C ALA A 125 -2.06 -8.53 1.71
N GLY A 126 -2.75 -8.21 0.61
CA GLY A 126 -2.90 -6.85 0.13
C GLY A 126 -3.69 -5.98 1.11
N ALA A 127 -4.75 -6.50 1.73
CA ALA A 127 -5.53 -5.76 2.71
C ALA A 127 -4.74 -5.45 3.99
N ALA A 128 -3.99 -6.42 4.53
CA ALA A 128 -3.12 -6.23 5.67
C ALA A 128 -2.07 -5.14 5.42
N LEU A 129 -1.37 -5.21 4.28
CA LEU A 129 -0.35 -4.21 3.93
C LEU A 129 -0.94 -2.82 3.71
N ARG A 130 -2.10 -2.70 3.05
CA ARG A 130 -2.76 -1.40 2.85
C ARG A 130 -3.19 -0.75 4.17
N LEU A 131 -3.68 -1.54 5.14
CA LEU A 131 -3.97 -1.03 6.49
C LEU A 131 -2.71 -0.48 7.19
N LEU A 132 -1.56 -1.11 6.95
CA LEU A 132 -0.25 -0.65 7.43
C LEU A 132 0.35 0.51 6.63
N MET A 133 -0.31 0.94 5.54
CA MET A 133 0.06 2.11 4.75
C MET A 133 -0.91 3.28 4.94
N VAL A 134 -1.98 3.11 5.73
CA VAL A 134 -2.84 4.24 6.10
C VAL A 134 -2.04 5.19 6.98
N ASP A 135 -1.95 6.43 6.55
CA ASP A 135 -1.31 7.51 7.30
C ASP A 135 -2.12 7.83 8.56
N ASP A 136 -1.52 7.59 9.72
CA ASP A 136 -2.07 7.92 11.04
C ASP A 136 -1.33 9.06 11.73
N GLY A 137 -0.51 9.81 10.98
CA GLY A 137 0.33 10.91 11.45
C GLY A 137 1.80 10.53 11.63
N GLU A 138 2.66 11.53 11.77
CA GLU A 138 4.08 11.31 12.05
C GLU A 138 4.28 10.82 13.48
N ASP A 139 4.78 9.59 13.58
CA ASP A 139 5.23 8.99 14.83
C ASP A 139 6.74 8.78 14.78
N ASP A 140 7.48 9.72 15.37
CA ASP A 140 8.94 9.75 15.36
C ASP A 140 9.59 8.80 16.37
N ARG A 141 8.82 7.92 17.02
CA ARG A 141 9.38 6.92 17.94
C ARG A 141 10.39 6.05 17.20
N PRO A 142 11.60 5.86 17.76
CA PRO A 142 12.64 5.09 17.10
C PRO A 142 12.17 3.66 16.85
N LEU A 143 12.59 3.11 15.71
CA LEU A 143 12.36 1.71 15.39
C LEU A 143 13.23 0.81 16.27
N PRO A 144 12.72 -0.37 16.66
CA PRO A 144 13.54 -1.36 17.35
C PRO A 144 14.66 -1.83 16.42
N THR A 145 15.85 -2.04 16.98
CA THR A 145 16.96 -2.67 16.26
C THR A 145 16.76 -4.19 16.28
N LEU A 146 16.46 -4.77 15.12
CA LEU A 146 16.18 -6.20 14.96
C LEU A 146 17.41 -6.93 14.42
N THR A 147 18.19 -7.53 15.32
CA THR A 147 19.42 -8.27 14.98
C THR A 147 19.35 -9.76 15.29
N THR A 148 18.26 -10.22 15.90
CA THR A 148 18.05 -11.63 16.27
C THR A 148 16.66 -12.09 15.84
N GLU A 149 16.51 -13.39 15.60
CA GLU A 149 15.22 -14.01 15.31
C GLU A 149 14.19 -13.69 16.40
N GLU A 150 14.53 -13.89 17.68
CA GLU A 150 13.61 -13.67 18.79
C GLU A 150 13.10 -12.22 18.87
N ALA A 151 13.97 -11.23 18.62
CA ALA A 151 13.55 -9.83 18.59
C ALA A 151 12.57 -9.55 17.44
N LEU A 152 12.80 -10.17 16.28
CA LEU A 152 11.90 -10.08 15.13
C LEU A 152 10.55 -10.76 15.43
N LEU A 153 10.56 -11.96 16.00
CA LEU A 153 9.34 -12.67 16.39
C LEU A 153 8.55 -11.92 17.46
N GLU A 154 9.22 -11.19 18.37
CA GLU A 154 8.53 -10.37 19.36
C GLU A 154 7.76 -9.21 18.73
N VAL A 155 8.28 -8.62 17.64
CA VAL A 155 7.52 -7.63 16.85
C VAL A 155 6.26 -8.24 16.24
N PHE A 156 6.31 -9.48 15.74
CA PHE A 156 5.11 -10.16 15.23
C PHE A 156 4.11 -10.50 16.33
N ARG A 157 4.59 -11.01 17.47
CA ARG A 157 3.73 -11.47 18.57
C ARG A 157 3.14 -10.31 19.37
N GLY A 158 3.96 -9.35 19.78
CA GLY A 158 3.60 -8.27 20.70
C GLY A 158 3.47 -6.88 20.06
N GLY A 159 3.84 -6.74 18.78
CA GLY A 159 3.72 -5.47 18.07
C GLY A 159 2.27 -5.02 17.84
N ASP A 160 2.11 -3.72 17.73
CA ASP A 160 0.86 -3.04 17.42
C ASP A 160 0.89 -2.41 16.02
N ALA A 161 -0.28 -1.97 15.53
CA ALA A 161 -0.41 -1.38 14.21
C ALA A 161 0.48 -0.15 14.02
N GLY A 162 0.71 0.64 15.07
CA GLY A 162 1.59 1.81 15.02
C GLY A 162 3.05 1.43 14.78
N LEU A 163 3.58 0.47 15.56
CA LEU A 163 4.92 -0.08 15.35
C LEU A 163 5.08 -0.65 13.94
N TRP A 164 4.11 -1.47 13.50
CA TRP A 164 4.16 -2.07 12.17
C TRP A 164 4.09 -1.02 11.05
N ARG A 165 3.26 0.02 11.18
CA ARG A 165 3.22 1.17 10.25
C ARG A 165 4.57 1.86 10.14
N ARG A 166 5.24 2.16 11.25
CA ARG A 166 6.59 2.75 11.21
C ARG A 166 7.60 1.84 10.51
N MET A 167 7.50 0.52 10.72
CA MET A 167 8.38 -0.44 10.04
C MET A 167 8.10 -0.51 8.53
N VAL A 168 6.83 -0.50 8.14
CA VAL A 168 6.41 -0.45 6.73
C VAL A 168 6.86 0.86 6.09
N ALA A 169 6.65 2.01 6.74
CA ALA A 169 7.09 3.32 6.28
C ALA A 169 8.62 3.35 6.04
N ALA A 170 9.40 2.79 6.96
CA ALA A 170 10.84 2.72 6.79
C ALA A 170 11.30 1.76 5.67
N ALA A 171 10.54 0.68 5.43
CA ALA A 171 10.77 -0.18 4.27
C ALA A 171 10.42 0.52 2.96
N LEU A 172 9.37 1.35 2.95
CA LEU A 172 8.97 2.16 1.79
C LEU A 172 9.95 3.31 1.50
N SER A 173 10.54 3.92 2.52
CA SER A 173 11.51 5.00 2.34
C SER A 173 12.86 4.50 1.83
N GLU A 174 13.24 3.27 2.18
CA GLU A 174 14.52 2.68 1.80
C GLU A 174 14.40 1.24 1.23
N PRO A 175 13.70 1.02 0.10
CA PRO A 175 13.36 -0.33 -0.38
C PRO A 175 14.55 -1.20 -0.80
N TRP A 176 15.69 -0.57 -1.05
CA TRP A 176 16.93 -1.19 -1.52
C TRP A 176 18.04 -1.25 -0.44
N ALA A 177 17.77 -0.79 0.78
CA ALA A 177 18.78 -0.66 1.83
C ALA A 177 19.13 -1.99 2.56
N GLY A 178 18.62 -3.12 2.09
CA GLY A 178 18.96 -4.44 2.63
C GLY A 178 18.29 -4.78 3.98
N ARG A 179 17.46 -3.88 4.53
CA ARG A 179 16.82 -4.07 5.84
C ARG A 179 15.88 -5.28 5.84
N THR A 180 15.03 -5.39 4.83
CA THR A 180 14.10 -6.51 4.69
C THR A 180 14.82 -7.84 4.46
N GLU A 181 15.93 -7.81 3.72
CA GLU A 181 16.78 -8.96 3.43
C GLU A 181 17.52 -9.43 4.68
N HIS A 182 17.98 -8.48 5.51
CA HIS A 182 18.52 -8.79 6.82
C HIS A 182 17.46 -9.47 7.69
N HIS A 183 16.24 -8.93 7.78
CA HIS A 183 15.17 -9.57 8.57
C HIS A 183 14.81 -10.97 8.03
N LEU A 184 14.75 -11.15 6.70
CA LEU A 184 14.54 -12.46 6.09
C LEU A 184 15.66 -13.45 6.42
N SER A 185 16.91 -12.98 6.53
CA SER A 185 18.06 -13.83 6.89
C SER A 185 18.04 -14.30 8.36
N LEU A 186 17.22 -13.69 9.21
CA LEU A 186 17.04 -14.10 10.61
C LEU A 186 16.00 -15.21 10.77
N LEU A 187 15.25 -15.57 9.72
CA LEU A 187 14.15 -16.53 9.78
C LEU A 187 14.49 -17.78 8.95
N ASP A 188 14.18 -18.94 9.49
CA ASP A 188 14.07 -20.17 8.70
C ASP A 188 12.68 -20.22 8.03
N PRO A 189 12.59 -20.27 6.69
CA PRO A 189 11.29 -20.30 5.99
C PRO A 189 10.48 -21.57 6.25
N ASP A 190 11.10 -22.68 6.64
CA ASP A 190 10.41 -23.94 6.96
C ASP A 190 9.86 -23.91 8.39
N GLU A 191 10.56 -23.27 9.34
CA GLU A 191 10.09 -23.12 10.72
C GLU A 191 9.13 -21.95 10.93
N ARG A 192 9.32 -20.86 10.16
CA ARG A 192 8.60 -19.57 10.27
C ARG A 192 8.01 -19.10 8.93
N PRO A 193 7.21 -19.93 8.24
CA PRO A 193 6.75 -19.60 6.88
C PRO A 193 5.92 -18.32 6.82
N GLY A 194 5.11 -18.01 7.86
CA GLY A 194 4.21 -16.86 7.84
C GLY A 194 4.91 -15.52 8.04
N GLU A 195 5.80 -15.45 9.02
CA GLU A 195 6.63 -14.28 9.26
C GLU A 195 7.55 -14.02 8.05
N PHE A 196 8.16 -15.08 7.49
CA PHE A 196 9.00 -14.98 6.30
C PHE A 196 8.22 -14.44 5.09
N GLN A 197 7.05 -15.04 4.78
CA GLN A 197 6.22 -14.61 3.65
C GLN A 197 5.68 -13.19 3.83
N GLY A 198 5.31 -12.79 5.06
CA GLY A 198 4.87 -11.43 5.35
C GLY A 198 5.95 -10.39 5.07
N ILE A 199 7.19 -10.63 5.50
CA ILE A 199 8.33 -9.73 5.22
C ILE A 199 8.65 -9.74 3.72
N GLN A 200 8.62 -10.90 3.07
CA GLN A 200 8.86 -11.01 1.63
C GLN A 200 7.82 -10.23 0.82
N ALA A 201 6.55 -10.29 1.23
CA ALA A 201 5.47 -9.53 0.61
C ALA A 201 5.66 -8.01 0.79
N LEU A 202 6.06 -7.57 1.99
CA LEU A 202 6.40 -6.17 2.25
C LEU A 202 7.57 -5.70 1.35
N ALA A 203 8.65 -6.47 1.29
CA ALA A 203 9.82 -6.14 0.45
C ALA A 203 9.43 -6.03 -1.03
N GLY A 204 8.66 -7.00 -1.54
CA GLY A 204 8.16 -6.99 -2.91
C GLY A 204 7.24 -5.79 -3.20
N MET A 205 6.36 -5.43 -2.26
CA MET A 205 5.51 -4.26 -2.37
C MET A 205 6.32 -2.96 -2.38
N ALA A 206 7.26 -2.80 -1.45
CA ALA A 206 8.06 -1.58 -1.33
C ALA A 206 8.88 -1.31 -2.59
N ARG A 207 9.51 -2.35 -3.16
CA ARG A 207 10.25 -2.24 -4.42
C ARG A 207 9.34 -1.87 -5.59
N ARG A 208 8.17 -2.50 -5.73
CA ARG A 208 7.21 -2.15 -6.80
C ARG A 208 6.76 -0.69 -6.71
N ILE A 209 6.52 -0.17 -5.52
CA ILE A 209 6.14 1.24 -5.31
C ILE A 209 7.29 2.16 -5.71
N ALA A 210 8.52 1.88 -5.26
CA ALA A 210 9.67 2.68 -5.64
C ALA A 210 9.95 2.65 -7.15
N GLU A 211 9.89 1.49 -7.78
CA GLU A 211 10.06 1.37 -9.24
C GLU A 211 9.00 2.17 -10.02
N GLU A 212 7.76 2.23 -9.51
CA GLU A 212 6.68 3.06 -10.06
C GLU A 212 6.98 4.55 -9.93
N ASP A 213 7.41 4.98 -8.74
CA ASP A 213 7.73 6.38 -8.46
C ASP A 213 8.98 6.83 -9.23
N GLU A 214 10.01 6.00 -9.33
CA GLU A 214 11.20 6.23 -10.15
C GLU A 214 10.84 6.41 -11.63
N ARG A 215 9.98 5.53 -12.16
CA ARG A 215 9.50 5.60 -13.55
C ARG A 215 8.65 6.86 -13.79
N ARG A 216 7.82 7.25 -12.82
CA ARG A 216 7.07 8.51 -12.87
C ARG A 216 8.01 9.72 -12.86
N ALA A 217 9.01 9.72 -11.98
CA ALA A 217 10.01 10.79 -11.89
C ALA A 217 10.82 10.95 -13.18
N VAL A 218 11.18 9.84 -13.84
CA VAL A 218 11.83 9.89 -15.17
C VAL A 218 10.89 10.49 -16.22
N ALA A 219 9.61 10.10 -16.25
CA ALA A 219 8.64 10.65 -17.17
C ALA A 219 8.43 12.17 -16.94
N ASP A 220 8.32 12.60 -15.68
CA ASP A 220 8.21 14.01 -15.29
C ASP A 220 9.44 14.82 -15.70
N HIS A 221 10.64 14.27 -15.46
CA HIS A 221 11.88 14.89 -15.90
C HIS A 221 11.90 15.10 -17.42
N ILE A 222 11.46 14.10 -18.20
CA ILE A 222 11.39 14.21 -19.66
C ILE A 222 10.36 15.26 -20.08
N ARG A 223 9.17 15.28 -19.47
CA ARG A 223 8.13 16.30 -19.73
C ARG A 223 8.67 17.71 -19.49
N ALA A 224 9.27 17.95 -18.33
CA ALA A 224 9.86 19.24 -17.98
C ALA A 224 11.00 19.62 -18.93
N THR A 225 11.84 18.65 -19.30
CA THR A 225 12.95 18.85 -20.23
C THR A 225 12.48 19.29 -21.62
N ILE A 226 11.42 18.67 -22.15
CA ILE A 226 10.82 19.02 -23.45
C ILE A 226 10.15 20.38 -23.37
N ALA A 227 9.31 20.61 -22.35
CA ALA A 227 8.60 21.87 -22.16
C ALA A 227 9.55 23.07 -22.13
N GLY A 228 10.71 22.94 -21.48
CA GLY A 228 11.73 23.98 -21.44
C GLY A 228 12.40 24.29 -22.79
N THR A 229 12.17 23.52 -23.86
CA THR A 229 12.70 23.80 -25.20
C THR A 229 11.78 24.68 -26.05
N GLY A 230 10.49 24.76 -25.71
CA GLY A 230 9.47 25.39 -26.56
C GLY A 230 9.09 24.60 -27.82
N LEU A 231 9.71 23.44 -28.07
CA LEU A 231 9.41 22.58 -29.22
C LEU A 231 8.18 21.71 -28.95
N THR A 232 7.45 21.38 -30.01
CA THR A 232 6.44 20.32 -29.94
C THR A 232 7.12 18.96 -29.72
N GLN A 233 6.38 18.00 -29.17
CA GLN A 233 6.89 16.65 -28.97
C GLN A 233 7.36 15.99 -30.27
N ARG A 234 6.72 16.28 -31.41
CA ARG A 234 7.11 15.74 -32.72
C ARG A 234 8.47 16.30 -33.18
N GLU A 235 8.65 17.61 -33.09
CA GLU A 235 9.93 18.27 -33.43
C GLU A 235 11.05 17.78 -32.51
N PHE A 236 10.76 17.66 -31.21
CA PHE A 236 11.73 17.16 -30.25
C PHE A 236 12.09 15.69 -30.50
N ALA A 237 11.12 14.84 -30.89
CA ALA A 237 11.39 13.45 -31.27
C ALA A 237 12.38 13.38 -32.44
N SER A 238 12.16 14.19 -33.49
CA SER A 238 13.08 14.31 -34.62
C SER A 238 14.47 14.77 -34.17
N LEU A 239 14.56 15.78 -33.29
CA LEU A 239 15.82 16.29 -32.76
C LEU A 239 16.62 15.22 -31.98
N VAL A 240 15.94 14.39 -31.19
CA VAL A 240 16.54 13.28 -30.43
C VAL A 240 16.86 12.07 -31.31
N GLY A 241 16.28 12.00 -32.51
CA GLY A 241 16.42 10.86 -33.42
C GLY A 241 15.61 9.65 -32.96
N THR A 242 14.35 9.87 -32.57
CA THR A 242 13.39 8.82 -32.24
C THR A 242 12.01 9.12 -32.83
N SER A 243 11.11 8.13 -32.87
CA SER A 243 9.75 8.37 -33.35
C SER A 243 8.91 9.13 -32.31
N PRO A 244 7.91 9.92 -32.73
CA PRO A 244 6.97 10.54 -31.81
C PRO A 244 6.25 9.54 -30.90
N SER A 245 5.90 8.35 -31.43
CA SER A 245 5.27 7.27 -30.65
C SER A 245 6.17 6.77 -29.52
N ARG A 246 7.45 6.54 -29.79
CA ARG A 246 8.42 6.08 -28.79
C ARG A 246 8.76 7.17 -27.77
N LEU A 247 8.81 8.43 -28.20
CA LEU A 247 8.94 9.53 -27.26
C LEU A 247 7.70 9.64 -26.36
N SER A 248 6.50 9.36 -26.90
CA SER A 248 5.26 9.35 -26.14
C SER A 248 5.26 8.27 -25.05
N THR A 249 5.84 7.09 -25.31
CA THR A 249 5.94 6.05 -24.26
C THR A 249 6.84 6.50 -23.09
N TYR A 250 7.90 7.25 -23.38
CA TYR A 250 8.75 7.82 -22.33
C TYR A 250 8.05 8.94 -21.56
N VAL A 251 7.36 9.84 -22.27
CA VAL A 251 6.61 10.97 -21.68
C VAL A 251 5.45 10.52 -20.80
N THR A 252 4.82 9.40 -21.15
CA THR A 252 3.74 8.80 -20.37
C THR A 252 4.25 7.91 -19.24
N GLY A 253 5.55 7.59 -19.22
CA GLY A 253 6.14 6.64 -18.27
C GLY A 253 5.75 5.19 -18.52
N SER A 254 5.11 4.85 -19.64
CA SER A 254 4.82 3.45 -19.99
C SER A 254 6.06 2.65 -20.32
N VAL A 255 7.16 3.32 -20.70
CA VAL A 255 8.49 2.72 -20.86
C VAL A 255 9.52 3.65 -20.25
N THR A 256 10.41 3.12 -19.41
CA THR A 256 11.60 3.85 -18.95
C THR A 256 12.66 3.83 -20.06
N PRO A 257 13.14 4.98 -20.55
CA PRO A 257 14.21 4.99 -21.55
C PRO A 257 15.52 4.45 -20.98
N SER A 258 16.38 3.91 -21.85
CA SER A 258 17.75 3.59 -21.46
C SER A 258 18.51 4.84 -21.03
N ALA A 259 19.54 4.67 -20.18
CA ALA A 259 20.40 5.76 -19.73
C ALA A 259 20.99 6.56 -20.92
N ALA A 260 21.41 5.87 -21.99
CA ALA A 260 21.92 6.52 -23.19
C ALA A 260 20.88 7.40 -23.90
N MET A 261 19.61 6.98 -23.93
CA MET A 261 18.51 7.76 -24.50
C MET A 261 18.19 8.98 -23.62
N LEU A 262 18.15 8.82 -22.29
CA LEU A 262 17.93 9.93 -21.36
C LEU A 262 19.04 11.00 -21.47
N LEU A 263 20.31 10.58 -21.55
CA LEU A 263 21.44 11.49 -21.80
C LEU A 263 21.33 12.20 -23.15
N ARG A 264 20.78 11.56 -24.17
CA ARG A 264 20.54 12.19 -25.48
C ARG A 264 19.44 13.24 -25.38
N ILE A 265 18.31 12.93 -24.75
CA ILE A 265 17.21 13.86 -24.49
C ILE A 265 17.73 15.12 -23.79
N ASN A 266 18.49 14.96 -22.70
CA ASN A 266 19.04 16.08 -21.94
C ASN A 266 19.99 16.96 -22.77
N ARG A 267 20.88 16.34 -23.55
CA ARG A 267 21.83 17.06 -24.42
C ARG A 267 21.11 17.84 -25.53
N MET A 268 20.13 17.23 -26.18
CA MET A 268 19.39 17.88 -27.26
C MET A 268 18.53 19.03 -26.74
N ALA A 269 17.89 18.86 -25.59
CA ALA A 269 17.13 19.93 -24.95
C ALA A 269 18.03 21.11 -24.56
N LYS A 270 19.22 20.85 -24.02
CA LYS A 270 20.20 21.90 -23.72
C LYS A 270 20.59 22.67 -24.99
N ARG A 271 20.87 21.97 -26.09
CA ARG A 271 21.21 22.60 -27.38
C ARG A 271 20.06 23.45 -27.92
N ALA A 272 18.84 22.92 -27.94
CA ALA A 272 17.66 23.65 -28.41
C ALA A 272 17.44 24.96 -27.63
N ARG A 273 17.61 24.93 -26.30
CA ARG A 273 17.53 26.13 -25.46
C ARG A 273 18.61 27.15 -25.78
N SER A 274 19.85 26.70 -25.98
CA SER A 274 20.97 27.59 -26.34
C SER A 274 20.76 28.23 -27.70
N SER A 275 20.23 27.51 -28.69
CA SER A 275 19.88 28.06 -30.00
C SER A 275 18.73 29.08 -29.92
N ALA A 276 17.78 28.91 -29.01
CA ALA A 276 16.70 29.87 -28.77
C ALA A 276 17.14 31.15 -28.03
N HIS A 277 18.23 31.08 -27.25
CA HIS A 277 18.80 32.23 -26.50
C HIS A 277 19.98 32.92 -27.23
N GLY A 278 20.37 32.43 -28.41
CA GLY A 278 21.37 33.08 -29.25
C GLY A 278 20.78 34.29 -29.96
N VAL A 279 21.18 35.48 -29.49
CA VAL A 279 21.04 36.79 -30.17
C VAL A 279 21.56 36.68 -31.62
N PRO A 280 20.95 37.34 -32.62
CA PRO A 280 21.49 37.37 -33.98
C PRO A 280 22.87 38.03 -33.95
N ASP A 281 23.87 37.38 -34.56
CA ASP A 281 25.08 38.07 -35.00
C ASP A 281 24.67 39.29 -35.81
N GLY A 282 24.89 40.48 -35.24
CA GLY A 282 24.77 41.73 -35.97
C GLY A 282 25.84 41.75 -37.07
N PRO A 283 25.48 41.99 -38.34
CA PRO A 283 26.46 42.03 -39.40
C PRO A 283 27.20 43.37 -39.46
N ALA A 284 28.51 43.25 -39.71
CA ALA A 284 29.50 44.20 -40.23
C ALA A 284 29.93 45.38 -39.34
#